data_AF-A0A4R1RGA9-F1
#
_entry.id   AF-A0A4R1RGA9-F1
#
_cell.length_a   1.000
_cell.length_b   1.000
_cell.length_c   1.000
_cell.angle_alpha   90.00
_cell.angle_beta   90.00
_cell.angle_gamma   90.00
#
_symmetry.space_group_name_H-M   'P 1'
#
loop_
_entity.id
_entity.type
_entity.pdbx_description
1 polymer ?
#
loop_
_entity_poly.entity_id
_entity_poly.type
_entity_poly.pdbx_seq_one_letter_code
_entity_poly.pdbx_strand_id
1 'polypeptide(L)'
;MIATNKTNIVIIGASGHAKVIIDIIERLNTCHIVGLIDSFKPKGTKMFNYTIIGKESDLLTLTKEYDFNLGIIAIGDNWIRKTLHNRIHTICPEFDFISVIHPNAVIGKNVKIGKGSTIMAGAIVNSDAKIGKFCIVNTKASLGHDSSINDYTSLAPNTTIGGNVKIGTCSAICLSASVIQDLTIGKHTIVGAAALVIKNVGDFKMVYGIPAKVVKTISKGEKYLYQASDFVKDKFSNQKQGNFKIITEKEEWDDTLSQIGNYDFYHTYDYHFLSKTNTEKPILLYYTFENKMIALPLLLRDIAETGFNDATSVYGYAGPISKNIDYNFKNERFVQAIKKYLKSMNVIAVFSRLNPYIPYQQTILKNLGNIVSQGKIVNIDLNLDLEAQRAIYSSRLKTHVNKARRLCYIRKASSKEDLEAYISIYHENMDRVHAKKSYYFNKAYFKQIANSDNFKTDILLAIDNETNEIMAGSMFISTNSIVQYHLSGSKKKFLHATPTKLLIDEMRIIATHKGYKFFNLGGGLGGRDDDSLFDFKSSFSKDFKEFDLWKFIVNEKVYNDLILKKGMDTESDFFPLYRSLDDLNVNM
;
A
#
# COMPACT_ATOMS: atom_id res chain seq x y z
N MET A 1 62.68 20.38 15.76
CA MET A 1 61.30 19.98 15.37
C MET A 1 60.68 21.15 14.63
N ILE A 2 60.57 21.08 13.30
CA ILE A 2 59.91 22.14 12.51
C ILE A 2 58.41 21.86 12.62
N ALA A 3 57.68 22.71 13.36
CA ALA A 3 56.24 22.66 13.43
C ALA A 3 55.66 23.06 12.06
N THR A 4 55.32 22.08 11.23
CA THR A 4 54.50 22.31 10.05
C THR A 4 53.07 22.54 10.52
N ASN A 5 52.65 23.80 10.60
CA ASN A 5 51.31 24.17 11.06
C ASN A 5 50.27 23.75 10.00
N LYS A 6 49.81 22.50 10.07
CA LYS A 6 48.82 21.95 9.13
C LYS A 6 47.46 22.60 9.37
N THR A 7 46.71 22.85 8.30
CA THR A 7 45.35 23.37 8.41
C THR A 7 44.41 22.32 9.00
N ASN A 8 43.70 22.68 10.06
CA ASN A 8 42.68 21.86 10.69
C ASN A 8 41.44 21.75 9.79
N ILE A 9 40.99 20.51 9.57
CA ILE A 9 39.80 20.22 8.79
C ILE A 9 38.94 19.16 9.46
N VAL A 10 37.66 19.10 9.06
CA VAL A 10 36.76 17.99 9.40
C VAL A 10 36.30 17.24 8.16
N ILE A 11 36.01 15.96 8.34
CA ILE A 11 35.40 15.13 7.29
C ILE A 11 33.94 14.88 7.67
N ILE A 12 33.03 15.21 6.77
CA ILE A 12 31.59 15.12 7.00
C ILE A 12 31.04 13.87 6.32
N GLY A 13 30.66 12.89 7.12
CA GLY A 13 30.31 11.53 6.75
C GLY A 13 31.40 10.55 7.21
N ALA A 14 30.99 9.43 7.81
CA ALA A 14 31.91 8.40 8.32
C ALA A 14 31.60 7.01 7.75
N SER A 15 31.42 6.92 6.42
CA SER A 15 31.15 5.66 5.71
C SER A 15 32.33 5.26 4.80
N GLY A 16 32.12 4.29 3.90
CA GLY A 16 33.19 3.80 3.01
C GLY A 16 33.86 4.88 2.15
N HIS A 17 33.15 5.93 1.73
CA HIS A 17 33.76 7.02 0.97
C HIS A 17 34.71 7.87 1.82
N ALA A 18 34.41 8.05 3.11
CA ALA A 18 35.29 8.76 4.05
C ALA A 18 36.63 8.06 4.20
N LYS A 19 36.64 6.72 4.23
CA LYS A 19 37.87 5.93 4.26
C LYS A 19 38.83 6.27 3.11
N VAL A 20 38.29 6.53 1.91
CA VAL A 20 39.11 6.86 0.73
C VAL A 20 39.63 8.30 0.80
N ILE A 21 38.79 9.24 1.26
CA ILE A 21 39.21 10.65 1.43
C ILE A 21 40.27 10.79 2.53
N ILE A 22 40.14 10.04 3.63
CA ILE A 22 41.14 9.98 4.70
C ILE A 22 42.49 9.53 4.14
N ASP A 23 42.54 8.44 3.37
CA ASP A 23 43.78 7.95 2.74
C ASP A 23 44.44 9.03 1.85
N ILE A 24 43.65 9.80 1.09
CA ILE A 24 44.18 10.92 0.30
C ILE A 24 44.82 11.99 1.18
N ILE A 25 44.10 12.43 2.21
CA ILE A 25 44.54 13.52 3.09
C ILE A 25 45.79 13.10 3.87
N GLU A 26 45.82 11.87 4.40
CA GLU A 26 46.97 11.32 5.11
C GLU A 26 48.21 11.23 4.20
N ARG A 27 48.04 10.80 2.94
CA ARG A 27 49.13 10.74 1.95
C ARG A 27 49.66 12.10 1.54
N LEU A 28 48.77 13.08 1.34
CA LEU A 28 49.17 14.45 1.02
C LEU A 28 49.90 15.09 2.20
N ASN A 29 49.53 14.72 3.43
CA ASN A 29 50.14 15.20 4.66
C ASN A 29 50.06 16.75 4.81
N THR A 30 49.11 17.40 4.16
CA THR A 30 48.94 18.86 4.12
C THR A 30 47.93 19.39 5.13
N CYS A 31 46.96 18.56 5.53
CA CYS A 31 45.90 18.93 6.48
C CYS A 31 45.92 18.03 7.72
N HIS A 32 45.38 18.53 8.81
CA HIS A 32 45.14 17.78 10.04
C HIS A 32 43.64 17.51 10.19
N ILE A 33 43.25 16.22 10.17
CA ILE A 33 41.85 15.83 10.35
C ILE A 33 41.55 15.86 11.86
N VAL A 34 40.77 16.85 12.28
CA VAL A 34 40.39 17.03 13.69
C VAL A 34 39.41 15.96 14.14
N GLY A 35 38.50 15.57 13.25
CA GLY A 35 37.50 14.57 13.54
C GLY A 35 36.51 14.39 12.40
N LEU A 36 35.53 13.52 12.67
CA LEU A 36 34.47 13.19 11.74
C LEU A 36 33.14 13.76 12.22
N ILE A 37 32.29 14.16 11.28
CA ILE A 37 30.93 14.63 11.53
C ILE A 37 29.95 13.65 10.91
N ASP A 38 29.04 13.04 11.68
CA ASP A 38 28.07 12.06 11.16
C ASP A 38 26.78 12.06 12.00
N SER A 39 25.62 12.27 11.36
CA SER A 39 24.32 12.29 12.05
C SER A 39 23.77 10.92 12.44
N PHE A 40 24.33 9.84 11.89
CA PHE A 40 23.83 8.48 12.13
C PHE A 40 24.71 7.70 13.11
N LYS A 41 25.92 8.19 13.41
CA LYS A 41 26.84 7.55 14.36
C LYS A 41 26.94 8.40 15.64
N PRO A 42 26.91 7.78 16.83
CA PRO A 42 27.03 8.52 18.08
C PRO A 42 28.36 9.30 18.19
N LYS A 43 28.32 10.49 18.79
CA LYS A 43 29.53 11.24 19.20
C LYS A 43 30.40 10.36 20.09
N GLY A 44 31.71 10.43 19.91
CA GLY A 44 32.70 9.60 20.60
C GLY A 44 33.01 8.27 19.92
N THR A 45 32.22 7.83 18.94
CA THR A 45 32.53 6.62 18.15
C THR A 45 33.84 6.81 17.39
N LYS A 46 34.73 5.81 17.40
CA LYS A 46 35.95 5.82 16.58
C LYS A 46 35.71 5.11 15.25
N MET A 47 36.04 5.76 14.15
CA MET A 47 35.96 5.24 12.79
C MET A 47 37.26 5.60 12.06
N PHE A 48 37.91 4.62 11.44
CA PHE A 48 39.15 4.84 10.65
C PHE A 48 40.24 5.61 11.44
N ASN A 49 40.38 5.34 12.73
CA ASN A 49 41.28 6.02 13.67
C ASN A 49 40.91 7.47 14.04
N TYR A 50 39.77 7.99 13.57
CA TYR A 50 39.26 9.32 13.93
C TYR A 50 37.97 9.23 14.74
N THR A 51 37.76 10.20 15.63
CA THR A 51 36.57 10.26 16.49
C THR A 51 35.44 11.00 15.78
N ILE A 52 34.20 10.52 15.90
CA ILE A 52 33.00 11.30 15.58
C ILE A 52 32.87 12.40 16.65
N ILE A 53 33.12 13.66 16.29
CA ILE A 53 33.11 14.79 17.23
C ILE A 53 31.72 15.45 17.35
N GLY A 54 30.80 15.14 16.44
CA GLY A 54 29.40 15.56 16.49
C GLY A 54 28.65 15.31 15.17
N LYS A 55 27.53 16.00 15.01
CA LYS A 55 26.69 16.00 13.79
C LYS A 55 26.71 17.37 13.12
N GLU A 56 26.18 17.46 11.90
CA GLU A 56 26.22 18.71 11.12
C GLU A 56 25.47 19.88 11.78
N SER A 57 24.50 19.62 12.67
CA SER A 57 23.84 20.68 13.45
C SER A 57 24.77 21.33 14.47
N ASP A 58 25.86 20.66 14.84
CA ASP A 58 26.76 21.11 15.89
C ASP A 58 27.96 21.89 15.31
N LEU A 59 28.05 22.00 13.97
CA LEU A 59 29.18 22.59 13.25
C LEU A 59 29.55 23.98 13.77
N LEU A 60 28.58 24.85 14.03
CA LEU A 60 28.84 26.22 14.52
C LEU A 60 29.55 26.26 15.87
N THR A 61 29.29 25.28 16.75
CA THR A 61 29.96 25.16 18.04
C THR A 61 31.32 24.47 17.89
N LEU A 62 31.36 23.41 17.07
CA LEU A 62 32.57 22.61 16.87
C LEU A 62 33.70 23.39 16.19
N THR A 63 33.38 24.30 15.26
CA THR A 63 34.38 25.15 14.59
C THR A 63 35.17 25.99 15.59
N LYS A 64 34.53 26.42 16.68
CA LYS A 64 35.16 27.17 17.78
C LYS A 64 35.88 26.25 18.78
N GLU A 65 35.26 25.13 19.14
CA GLU A 65 35.81 24.17 20.13
C GLU A 65 37.12 23.52 19.63
N TYR A 66 37.20 23.25 18.33
CA TYR A 66 38.30 22.50 17.72
C TYR A 66 39.16 23.32 16.75
N ASP A 67 38.94 24.64 16.67
CA ASP A 67 39.66 25.58 15.80
C ASP A 67 39.79 25.10 14.34
N PHE A 68 38.64 25.01 13.66
CA PHE A 68 38.56 24.73 12.23
C PHE A 68 37.44 25.52 11.55
N ASN A 69 37.61 25.84 10.27
CA ASN A 69 36.56 26.43 9.43
C ASN A 69 36.46 25.76 8.04
N LEU A 70 37.21 24.67 7.84
CA LEU A 70 37.31 23.95 6.59
C LEU A 70 36.88 22.49 6.75
N GLY A 71 36.32 21.92 5.69
CA GLY A 71 36.13 20.48 5.64
C GLY A 71 35.79 19.93 4.27
N ILE A 72 35.41 18.66 4.25
CA ILE A 72 35.07 17.95 3.02
C ILE A 72 33.90 16.99 3.26
N ILE A 73 32.95 16.96 2.31
CA ILE A 73 31.80 16.06 2.40
C ILE A 73 32.17 14.71 1.82
N ALA A 74 32.29 13.71 2.68
CA ALA A 74 32.56 12.32 2.35
C ALA A 74 31.28 11.49 2.14
N ILE A 75 30.36 12.00 1.31
CA ILE A 75 29.11 11.33 0.93
C ILE A 75 29.13 11.01 -0.56
N GLY A 76 29.09 9.72 -0.89
CA GLY A 76 29.16 9.25 -2.29
C GLY A 76 27.93 9.62 -3.12
N ASP A 77 26.73 9.62 -2.53
CA ASP A 77 25.49 9.95 -3.24
C ASP A 77 25.41 11.45 -3.57
N ASN A 78 25.24 11.75 -4.85
CA ASN A 78 25.21 13.13 -5.37
C ASN A 78 24.13 14.01 -4.72
N TRP A 79 22.94 13.47 -4.51
CA TRP A 79 21.80 14.25 -4.01
C TRP A 79 21.94 14.49 -2.51
N ILE A 80 22.29 13.46 -1.75
CA ILE A 80 22.54 13.59 -0.31
C ILE A 80 23.70 14.56 -0.08
N ARG A 81 24.79 14.48 -0.86
CA ARG A 81 25.91 15.42 -0.79
C ARG A 81 25.48 16.87 -1.04
N LYS A 82 24.65 17.11 -2.06
CA LYS A 82 24.09 18.43 -2.34
C LYS A 82 23.21 18.97 -1.21
N THR A 83 22.27 18.16 -0.72
CA THR A 83 21.36 18.57 0.35
C THR A 83 22.13 18.83 1.65
N LEU A 84 23.14 18.02 1.95
CA LEU A 84 24.01 18.20 3.11
C LEU A 84 24.83 19.49 3.00
N HIS A 85 25.46 19.74 1.84
CA HIS A 85 26.16 21.00 1.58
C HIS A 85 25.27 22.21 1.83
N ASN A 86 24.07 22.24 1.23
CA ASN A 86 23.13 23.35 1.38
C ASN A 86 22.76 23.58 2.86
N ARG A 87 22.53 22.50 3.60
CA ARG A 87 22.20 22.56 5.02
C ARG A 87 23.37 23.08 5.86
N ILE A 88 24.61 22.68 5.57
CA ILE A 88 25.80 23.19 6.26
C ILE A 88 25.96 24.67 6.00
N HIS A 89 25.80 25.11 4.75
CA HIS A 89 25.89 26.53 4.40
C HIS A 89 24.84 27.38 5.14
N THR A 90 23.65 26.83 5.39
CA THR A 90 22.64 27.49 6.24
C THR A 90 23.03 27.53 7.71
N ILE A 91 23.63 26.48 8.26
CA ILE A 91 23.98 26.35 9.68
C ILE A 91 25.24 27.16 10.04
N CYS A 92 26.25 27.13 9.17
CA CYS A 92 27.54 27.75 9.38
C CYS A 92 28.02 28.38 8.06
N PRO A 93 27.56 29.60 7.72
CA PRO A 93 27.88 30.26 6.44
C PRO A 93 29.37 30.47 6.19
N GLU A 94 30.15 30.68 7.25
CA GLU A 94 31.61 30.86 7.21
C GLU A 94 32.40 29.55 7.02
N PHE A 95 31.71 28.40 7.04
CA PHE A 95 32.35 27.10 6.81
C PHE A 95 32.59 26.90 5.31
N ASP A 96 33.85 26.68 4.94
CA ASP A 96 34.26 26.50 3.55
C ASP A 96 34.75 25.06 3.29
N PHE A 97 34.86 24.69 2.01
CA PHE A 97 35.14 23.32 1.61
C PHE A 97 36.42 23.21 0.79
N ILE A 98 37.27 22.27 1.19
CA ILE A 98 38.48 21.95 0.44
C ILE A 98 38.18 20.93 -0.66
N SER A 99 38.98 20.97 -1.72
CA SER A 99 39.05 19.90 -2.71
C SER A 99 40.28 19.06 -2.42
N VAL A 100 40.18 17.74 -2.57
CA VAL A 100 41.29 16.81 -2.35
C VAL A 100 41.62 16.06 -3.62
N ILE A 101 42.91 16.00 -3.95
CA ILE A 101 43.42 15.41 -5.18
C ILE A 101 44.48 14.39 -4.77
N HIS A 102 44.24 13.12 -5.05
CA HIS A 102 45.20 12.07 -4.75
C HIS A 102 46.51 12.34 -5.53
N PRO A 103 47.70 12.14 -4.92
CA PRO A 103 49.00 12.44 -5.58
C PRO A 103 49.22 11.67 -6.89
N ASN A 104 48.67 10.46 -7.01
CA ASN A 104 48.70 9.66 -8.24
C ASN A 104 47.60 10.03 -9.28
N ALA A 105 46.87 11.13 -9.10
CA ALA A 105 45.98 11.63 -10.16
C ALA A 105 46.79 12.43 -11.19
N VAL A 106 46.42 12.35 -12.46
CA VAL A 106 47.05 13.11 -13.54
C VAL A 106 46.13 14.26 -13.93
N ILE A 107 46.59 15.49 -13.74
CA ILE A 107 45.83 16.71 -14.06
C ILE A 107 46.52 17.43 -15.22
N GLY A 108 45.78 17.64 -16.31
CA GLY A 108 46.23 18.33 -17.51
C GLY A 108 46.37 19.83 -17.33
N LYS A 109 46.86 20.51 -18.38
CA LYS A 109 47.00 21.98 -18.38
C LYS A 109 45.65 22.67 -18.35
N ASN A 110 45.57 23.83 -17.69
CA ASN A 110 44.37 24.69 -17.63
C ASN A 110 43.11 24.04 -17.05
N VAL A 111 43.24 22.91 -16.34
CA VAL A 111 42.10 22.26 -15.68
C VAL A 111 41.58 23.14 -14.55
N LYS A 112 40.27 23.31 -14.48
CA LYS A 112 39.60 24.03 -13.38
C LYS A 112 38.86 23.04 -12.49
N ILE A 113 39.10 23.09 -11.17
CA ILE A 113 38.46 22.21 -10.20
C ILE A 113 37.72 23.04 -9.17
N GLY A 114 36.41 22.88 -9.07
CA GLY A 114 35.56 23.54 -8.08
C GLY A 114 35.82 23.03 -6.66
N LYS A 115 35.45 23.84 -5.68
CA LYS A 115 35.56 23.54 -4.24
C LYS A 115 34.76 22.29 -3.84
N GLY A 116 35.21 21.60 -2.80
CA GLY A 116 34.56 20.39 -2.27
C GLY A 116 34.69 19.15 -3.14
N SER A 117 35.43 19.22 -4.26
CA SER A 117 35.57 18.13 -5.22
C SER A 117 36.68 17.16 -4.82
N THR A 118 36.50 15.89 -5.15
CA THR A 118 37.44 14.81 -4.81
C THR A 118 37.93 14.12 -6.08
N ILE A 119 39.25 14.07 -6.26
CA ILE A 119 39.90 13.36 -7.37
C ILE A 119 40.72 12.21 -6.80
N MET A 120 40.34 10.98 -7.14
CA MET A 120 40.89 9.76 -6.53
C MET A 120 42.14 9.24 -7.25
N ALA A 121 42.77 8.22 -6.66
CA ALA A 121 43.99 7.61 -7.21
C ALA A 121 43.84 7.16 -8.67
N GLY A 122 44.81 7.52 -9.50
CA GLY A 122 44.87 7.14 -10.92
C GLY A 122 43.81 7.81 -11.80
N ALA A 123 43.00 8.74 -11.27
CA ALA A 123 42.10 9.53 -12.10
C ALA A 123 42.89 10.42 -13.07
N ILE A 124 42.39 10.60 -14.28
CA ILE A 124 43.03 11.39 -15.34
C ILE A 124 42.06 12.49 -15.78
N VAL A 125 42.44 13.75 -15.61
CA VAL A 125 41.65 14.90 -16.05
C VAL A 125 42.47 15.62 -17.12
N ASN A 126 42.06 15.54 -18.39
CA ASN A 126 42.84 16.07 -19.51
C ASN A 126 42.74 17.60 -19.63
N SER A 127 43.59 18.17 -20.49
CA SER A 127 43.72 19.61 -20.69
C SER A 127 42.39 20.32 -20.96
N ASP A 128 42.27 21.52 -20.41
CA ASP A 128 41.14 22.44 -20.60
C ASP A 128 39.78 21.92 -20.07
N ALA A 129 39.78 20.78 -19.37
CA ALA A 129 38.61 20.23 -18.72
C ALA A 129 38.17 21.06 -17.49
N LYS A 130 36.88 21.03 -17.20
CA LYS A 130 36.25 21.79 -16.10
C LYS A 130 35.49 20.85 -15.18
N ILE A 131 35.80 20.92 -13.89
CA ILE A 131 35.13 20.18 -12.83
C ILE A 131 34.42 21.19 -11.93
N GLY A 132 33.11 21.02 -11.77
CA GLY A 132 32.27 21.83 -10.89
C GLY A 132 32.55 21.60 -9.40
N LYS A 133 31.69 22.15 -8.55
CA LYS A 133 31.78 22.03 -7.09
C LYS A 133 31.27 20.67 -6.62
N PHE A 134 31.85 20.11 -5.55
CA PHE A 134 31.41 18.85 -4.93
C PHE A 134 31.29 17.66 -5.89
N CYS A 135 32.15 17.63 -6.91
CA CYS A 135 32.20 16.52 -7.85
C CYS A 135 33.10 15.40 -7.32
N ILE A 136 32.87 14.18 -7.78
CA ILE A 136 33.74 13.04 -7.49
C ILE A 136 34.27 12.50 -8.82
N VAL A 137 35.59 12.50 -9.00
CA VAL A 137 36.26 11.77 -10.07
C VAL A 137 36.98 10.59 -9.43
N ASN A 138 36.37 9.42 -9.54
CA ASN A 138 36.74 8.26 -8.74
C ASN A 138 37.95 7.50 -9.34
N THR A 139 38.39 6.44 -8.66
CA THR A 139 39.62 5.72 -8.96
C THR A 139 39.68 5.31 -10.43
N LYS A 140 40.77 5.68 -11.12
CA LYS A 140 40.99 5.39 -12.55
C LYS A 140 39.90 5.91 -13.50
N ALA A 141 39.06 6.84 -13.08
CA ALA A 141 38.14 7.53 -14.00
C ALA A 141 38.91 8.54 -14.87
N SER A 142 38.51 8.69 -16.13
CA SER A 142 39.11 9.68 -17.05
C SER A 142 38.09 10.69 -17.57
N LEU A 143 38.45 11.97 -17.52
CA LEU A 143 37.74 13.07 -18.16
C LEU A 143 38.54 13.55 -19.38
N GLY A 144 37.96 13.49 -20.57
CA GLY A 144 38.59 13.91 -21.82
C GLY A 144 38.85 15.41 -21.88
N HIS A 145 39.67 15.83 -22.84
CA HIS A 145 39.98 17.25 -23.06
C HIS A 145 38.71 18.04 -23.37
N ASP A 146 38.71 19.35 -23.08
CA ASP A 146 37.56 20.27 -23.32
C ASP A 146 36.23 19.87 -22.65
N SER A 147 36.22 18.83 -21.82
CA SER A 147 35.00 18.31 -21.20
C SER A 147 34.64 19.05 -19.92
N SER A 148 33.36 19.12 -19.60
CA SER A 148 32.88 19.77 -18.38
C SER A 148 31.94 18.87 -17.59
N ILE A 149 32.21 18.70 -16.29
CA ILE A 149 31.27 18.11 -15.33
C ILE A 149 30.73 19.20 -14.39
N ASN A 150 29.41 19.35 -14.32
CA ASN A 150 28.75 20.34 -13.47
C ASN A 150 28.63 19.87 -12.02
N ASP A 151 28.26 20.79 -11.12
CA ASP A 151 28.24 20.57 -9.67
C ASP A 151 27.57 19.26 -9.22
N TYR A 152 28.10 18.66 -8.16
CA TYR A 152 27.59 17.43 -7.53
C TYR A 152 27.54 16.20 -8.46
N THR A 153 28.27 16.22 -9.57
CA THR A 153 28.34 15.09 -10.52
C THR A 153 29.42 14.10 -10.10
N SER A 154 29.21 12.82 -10.39
CA SER A 154 30.18 11.76 -10.09
C SER A 154 30.54 10.93 -11.32
N LEU A 155 31.84 10.73 -11.50
CA LEU A 155 32.43 9.72 -12.36
C LEU A 155 32.89 8.56 -11.46
N ALA A 156 32.26 7.40 -11.58
CA ALA A 156 32.59 6.21 -10.80
C ALA A 156 33.91 5.56 -11.25
N PRO A 157 34.43 4.55 -10.52
CA PRO A 157 35.69 3.92 -10.90
C PRO A 157 35.69 3.39 -12.34
N ASN A 158 36.84 3.54 -13.02
CA ASN A 158 37.09 3.14 -14.40
C ASN A 158 36.14 3.75 -15.47
N THR A 159 35.40 4.83 -15.19
CA THR A 159 34.62 5.47 -16.25
C THR A 159 35.51 6.20 -17.25
N THR A 160 35.16 6.17 -18.53
CA THR A 160 35.91 6.84 -19.60
C THR A 160 35.04 7.85 -20.32
N ILE A 161 35.39 9.13 -20.21
CA ILE A 161 34.70 10.23 -20.92
C ILE A 161 35.59 10.72 -22.07
N GLY A 162 35.05 10.72 -23.29
CA GLY A 162 35.70 11.26 -24.49
C GLY A 162 35.90 12.78 -24.45
N GLY A 163 36.49 13.35 -25.49
CA GLY A 163 36.71 14.80 -25.61
C GLY A 163 35.42 15.60 -25.75
N ASN A 164 35.41 16.84 -25.28
CA ASN A 164 34.31 17.80 -25.44
C ASN A 164 32.93 17.27 -24.97
N VAL A 165 32.90 16.51 -23.87
CA VAL A 165 31.65 16.00 -23.27
C VAL A 165 31.15 16.94 -22.17
N LYS A 166 29.84 17.22 -22.15
CA LYS A 166 29.19 18.06 -21.13
C LYS A 166 28.28 17.21 -20.25
N ILE A 167 28.52 17.19 -18.94
CA ILE A 167 27.74 16.40 -17.97
C ILE A 167 27.05 17.31 -16.97
N GLY A 168 25.72 17.26 -16.93
CA GLY A 168 24.86 18.11 -16.12
C GLY A 168 24.88 17.79 -14.63
N THR A 169 24.46 18.76 -13.81
CA THR A 169 24.47 18.73 -12.34
C THR A 169 23.83 17.47 -11.77
N CYS A 170 24.40 16.94 -10.69
CA CYS A 170 23.90 15.74 -9.98
C CYS A 170 23.81 14.48 -10.85
N SER A 171 24.54 14.38 -11.95
CA SER A 171 24.55 13.18 -12.79
C SER A 171 25.56 12.15 -12.29
N ALA A 172 25.30 10.89 -12.56
CA ALA A 172 26.14 9.78 -12.15
C ALA A 172 26.53 8.95 -13.37
N ILE A 173 27.83 8.89 -13.66
CA ILE A 173 28.40 7.95 -14.62
C ILE A 173 28.91 6.76 -13.81
N CYS A 174 28.21 5.64 -13.87
CA CYS A 174 28.46 4.48 -13.02
C CYS A 174 29.64 3.63 -13.52
N LEU A 175 30.05 2.68 -12.67
CA LEU A 175 31.26 1.87 -12.81
C LEU A 175 31.53 1.41 -14.25
N SER A 176 32.74 1.71 -14.75
CA SER A 176 33.23 1.26 -16.07
C SER A 176 32.34 1.66 -17.26
N ALA A 177 31.48 2.68 -17.13
CA ALA A 177 30.75 3.21 -18.28
C ALA A 177 31.64 4.11 -19.15
N SER A 178 31.34 4.15 -20.45
CA SER A 178 32.06 4.96 -21.44
C SER A 178 31.10 5.91 -22.17
N VAL A 179 31.52 7.15 -22.35
CA VAL A 179 30.79 8.18 -23.12
C VAL A 179 31.70 8.65 -24.24
N ILE A 180 31.25 8.53 -25.49
CA ILE A 180 32.04 9.02 -26.64
C ILE A 180 32.09 10.55 -26.67
N GLN A 181 33.01 11.10 -27.45
CA GLN A 181 33.24 12.53 -27.61
C GLN A 181 32.01 13.31 -28.12
N ASP A 182 32.02 14.62 -27.91
CA ASP A 182 31.03 15.59 -28.45
C ASP A 182 29.58 15.34 -27.99
N LEU A 183 29.40 14.72 -26.82
CA LEU A 183 28.09 14.43 -26.25
C LEU A 183 27.71 15.33 -25.08
N THR A 184 26.40 15.47 -24.88
CA THR A 184 25.79 16.09 -23.71
C THR A 184 24.97 15.07 -22.94
N ILE A 185 25.25 14.99 -21.63
CA ILE A 185 24.51 14.23 -20.62
C ILE A 185 23.78 15.25 -19.74
N GLY A 186 22.45 15.19 -19.72
CA GLY A 186 21.59 16.11 -18.98
C GLY A 186 21.74 16.00 -17.46
N LYS A 187 21.12 16.91 -16.71
CA LYS A 187 21.18 16.91 -15.23
C LYS A 187 20.42 15.74 -14.63
N HIS A 188 20.82 15.33 -13.43
CA HIS A 188 20.21 14.20 -12.71
C HIS A 188 20.13 12.94 -13.56
N THR A 189 21.09 12.71 -14.46
CA THR A 189 21.08 11.57 -15.37
C THR A 189 21.97 10.47 -14.82
N ILE A 190 21.56 9.21 -14.97
CA ILE A 190 22.32 8.03 -14.57
C ILE A 190 22.74 7.27 -15.83
N VAL A 191 24.04 7.18 -16.05
CA VAL A 191 24.62 6.23 -17.01
C VAL A 191 25.00 4.98 -16.23
N GLY A 192 24.30 3.88 -16.49
CA GLY A 192 24.47 2.63 -15.77
C GLY A 192 25.85 2.01 -15.95
N ALA A 193 26.22 1.12 -15.02
CA ALA A 193 27.52 0.46 -15.05
C ALA A 193 27.76 -0.30 -16.37
N ALA A 194 28.98 -0.23 -16.89
CA ALA A 194 29.42 -0.83 -18.15
C ALA A 194 28.62 -0.40 -19.39
N ALA A 195 27.89 0.71 -19.35
CA ALA A 195 27.15 1.21 -20.50
C ALA A 195 28.06 1.97 -21.49
N LEU A 196 27.75 1.91 -22.78
CA LEU A 196 28.42 2.68 -23.85
C LEU A 196 27.47 3.72 -24.42
N VAL A 197 27.65 4.99 -24.06
CA VAL A 197 26.82 6.09 -24.54
C VAL A 197 27.36 6.65 -25.84
N ILE A 198 26.55 6.51 -26.90
CA ILE A 198 26.88 6.97 -28.27
C ILE A 198 25.94 8.07 -28.79
N LYS A 199 25.06 8.59 -27.94
CA LYS A 199 24.10 9.66 -28.26
C LYS A 199 23.88 10.56 -27.05
N ASN A 200 23.46 11.80 -27.30
CA ASN A 200 23.04 12.72 -26.24
C ASN A 200 21.97 12.09 -25.35
N VAL A 201 22.05 12.35 -24.05
CA VAL A 201 21.08 11.87 -23.06
C VAL A 201 20.46 13.09 -22.38
N GLY A 202 19.13 13.20 -22.43
CA GLY A 202 18.41 14.29 -21.79
C GLY A 202 18.40 14.21 -20.26
N ASP A 203 17.84 15.24 -19.63
CA ASP A 203 17.70 15.34 -18.18
C ASP A 203 16.85 14.19 -17.60
N PHE A 204 17.15 13.81 -16.35
CA PHE A 204 16.34 12.86 -15.57
C PHE A 204 16.15 11.50 -16.26
N LYS A 205 17.17 11.03 -16.99
CA LYS A 205 17.16 9.72 -17.64
C LYS A 205 18.07 8.73 -16.92
N MET A 206 17.68 7.47 -16.95
CA MET A 206 18.58 6.35 -16.71
C MET A 206 18.82 5.65 -18.04
N VAL A 207 20.09 5.48 -18.42
CA VAL A 207 20.50 4.75 -19.61
C VAL A 207 21.34 3.52 -19.24
N TYR A 208 21.19 2.44 -20.00
CA TYR A 208 21.94 1.19 -19.78
C TYR A 208 22.22 0.47 -21.10
N GLY A 209 23.29 -0.33 -21.12
CA GLY A 209 23.60 -1.25 -22.23
C GLY A 209 24.69 -0.76 -23.18
N ILE A 210 24.98 -1.59 -24.19
CA ILE A 210 25.97 -1.36 -25.24
C ILE A 210 25.29 -1.64 -26.59
N PRO A 211 24.91 -0.61 -27.37
CA PRO A 211 24.90 0.81 -27.00
C PRO A 211 23.84 1.12 -25.92
N ALA A 212 24.07 2.19 -25.16
CA ALA A 212 23.20 2.60 -24.08
C ALA A 212 21.86 3.10 -24.61
N LYS A 213 20.76 2.61 -24.03
CA LYS A 213 19.39 3.04 -24.31
C LYS A 213 18.73 3.55 -23.04
N VAL A 214 17.78 4.48 -23.18
CA VAL A 214 16.95 4.94 -22.05
C VAL A 214 16.12 3.77 -21.54
N VAL A 215 16.27 3.44 -20.26
CA VAL A 215 15.53 2.36 -19.58
C VAL A 215 14.44 2.89 -18.66
N LYS A 216 14.61 4.11 -18.12
CA LYS A 216 13.68 4.72 -17.17
C LYS A 216 13.85 6.24 -17.13
N THR A 217 12.76 6.96 -16.85
CA THR A 217 12.81 8.36 -16.38
C THR A 217 12.87 8.36 -14.86
N ILE A 218 13.84 9.07 -14.29
CA ILE A 218 14.12 9.08 -12.85
C ILE A 218 13.66 10.37 -12.20
N SER A 219 13.23 10.28 -10.95
CA SER A 219 12.83 11.46 -10.17
C SER A 219 14.05 12.19 -9.59
N LYS A 220 13.86 13.48 -9.30
CA LYS A 220 14.89 14.29 -8.65
C LYS A 220 15.27 13.69 -7.29
N GLY A 221 16.55 13.37 -7.10
CA GLY A 221 17.06 12.78 -5.86
C GLY A 221 16.76 11.29 -5.69
N GLU A 222 16.30 10.62 -6.76
CA GLU A 222 16.20 9.16 -6.77
C GLU A 222 17.58 8.54 -6.52
N LYS A 223 17.66 7.62 -5.56
CA LYS A 223 18.91 6.95 -5.21
C LYS A 223 19.41 6.12 -6.38
N TYR A 224 20.70 6.19 -6.66
CA TYR A 224 21.35 5.35 -7.68
C TYR A 224 22.49 4.49 -7.12
N LEU A 225 22.95 4.80 -5.90
CA LEU A 225 23.86 3.96 -5.15
C LEU A 225 23.05 2.98 -4.31
N TYR A 226 23.27 1.70 -4.57
CA TYR A 226 22.62 0.58 -3.91
C TYR A 226 23.68 -0.34 -3.32
N GLN A 227 23.37 -1.09 -2.26
CA GLN A 227 24.28 -2.17 -1.86
C GLN A 227 24.26 -3.28 -2.91
N ALA A 228 25.33 -4.06 -3.05
CA ALA A 228 25.35 -5.19 -3.98
C ALA A 228 24.19 -6.18 -3.72
N SER A 229 23.80 -6.33 -2.45
CA SER A 229 22.60 -7.08 -2.02
C SER A 229 21.29 -6.51 -2.56
N ASP A 230 21.22 -5.22 -2.84
CA ASP A 230 20.08 -4.55 -3.47
C ASP A 230 20.14 -4.68 -5.01
N PHE A 231 21.35 -4.71 -5.61
CA PHE A 231 21.54 -4.88 -7.06
C PHE A 231 21.17 -6.30 -7.55
N VAL A 232 21.53 -7.33 -6.76
CA VAL A 232 21.10 -8.72 -7.01
C VAL A 232 19.57 -8.87 -6.85
N LYS A 233 18.97 -8.06 -5.96
CA LYS A 233 17.52 -8.00 -5.74
C LYS A 233 16.75 -7.22 -6.79
N ASP A 234 17.39 -6.49 -7.71
CA ASP A 234 16.70 -5.65 -8.71
C ASP A 234 16.86 -6.16 -10.16
N LYS A 235 17.92 -6.90 -10.50
CA LYS A 235 18.14 -7.39 -11.88
C LYS A 235 17.92 -8.89 -12.11
N PHE A 236 18.04 -9.73 -11.09
CA PHE A 236 17.68 -11.16 -11.15
C PHE A 236 16.32 -11.47 -10.51
N SER A 237 15.59 -10.43 -10.11
CA SER A 237 14.29 -10.51 -9.43
C SER A 237 13.12 -10.05 -10.30
N ASN A 238 13.34 -9.67 -11.56
CA ASN A 238 12.25 -9.27 -12.47
C ASN A 238 11.29 -10.42 -12.84
N GLN A 239 11.36 -11.55 -12.13
CA GLN A 239 10.31 -12.58 -12.07
C GLN A 239 9.87 -12.96 -10.64
N LYS A 240 10.36 -12.30 -9.57
CA LYS A 240 10.13 -12.71 -8.16
C LYS A 240 10.08 -11.55 -7.14
N GLN A 241 9.48 -10.41 -7.47
CA GLN A 241 8.97 -9.48 -6.46
C GLN A 241 7.45 -9.37 -6.59
N GLY A 242 6.75 -9.45 -5.46
CA GLY A 242 5.30 -9.34 -5.49
C GLY A 242 4.90 -7.91 -5.79
N ASN A 243 4.07 -7.70 -6.81
CA ASN A 243 3.66 -6.39 -7.28
C ASN A 243 2.29 -6.02 -6.70
N PHE A 244 2.18 -4.82 -6.13
CA PHE A 244 0.91 -4.23 -5.70
C PHE A 244 0.44 -3.19 -6.70
N LYS A 245 -0.84 -3.26 -7.06
CA LYS A 245 -1.55 -2.18 -7.76
C LYS A 245 -2.88 -1.90 -7.06
N ILE A 246 -3.35 -0.66 -7.18
CA ILE A 246 -4.72 -0.28 -6.83
C ILE A 246 -5.52 -0.30 -8.12
N ILE A 247 -6.66 -0.97 -8.08
CA ILE A 247 -7.66 -0.87 -9.15
C ILE A 247 -8.82 -0.04 -8.62
N THR A 248 -9.17 1.00 -9.37
CA THR A 248 -10.34 1.87 -9.11
C THR A 248 -11.37 1.79 -10.22
N GLU A 249 -10.99 1.28 -11.39
CA GLU A 249 -11.87 1.20 -12.54
C GLU A 249 -12.65 -0.11 -12.54
N LYS A 250 -13.95 -0.04 -12.87
CA LYS A 250 -14.87 -1.17 -12.85
C LYS A 250 -14.39 -2.34 -13.71
N GLU A 251 -14.01 -2.06 -14.95
CA GLU A 251 -13.63 -3.08 -15.93
C GLU A 251 -12.43 -3.91 -15.43
N GLU A 252 -11.36 -3.26 -15.00
CA GLU A 252 -10.17 -3.94 -14.47
C GLU A 252 -10.45 -4.67 -13.15
N TRP A 253 -11.38 -4.16 -12.33
CA TRP A 253 -11.80 -4.82 -11.09
C TRP A 253 -12.54 -6.12 -11.41
N ASP A 254 -13.51 -6.07 -12.31
CA ASP A 254 -14.30 -7.23 -12.74
C ASP A 254 -13.44 -8.28 -13.43
N ASP A 255 -12.47 -7.86 -14.26
CA ASP A 255 -11.47 -8.75 -14.85
C ASP A 255 -10.64 -9.45 -13.77
N THR A 256 -10.25 -8.72 -12.72
CA THR A 256 -9.48 -9.27 -11.61
C THR A 256 -10.28 -10.30 -10.82
N LEU A 257 -11.56 -10.02 -10.54
CA LEU A 257 -12.45 -10.98 -9.89
C LEU A 257 -12.65 -12.23 -10.75
N SER A 258 -12.88 -12.06 -12.05
CA SER A 258 -13.02 -13.15 -13.02
C SER A 258 -11.77 -14.02 -13.08
N GLN A 259 -10.58 -13.40 -13.06
CA GLN A 259 -9.33 -14.14 -13.01
C GLN A 259 -9.18 -14.94 -11.72
N ILE A 260 -9.55 -14.39 -10.57
CA ILE A 260 -9.52 -15.09 -9.28
C ILE A 260 -10.54 -16.24 -9.21
N GLY A 261 -11.74 -16.02 -9.74
CA GLY A 261 -12.81 -17.00 -9.88
C GLY A 261 -13.62 -17.22 -8.61
N ASN A 262 -12.98 -17.39 -7.44
CA ASN A 262 -13.69 -17.61 -6.18
C ASN A 262 -13.89 -16.29 -5.40
N TYR A 263 -15.06 -15.69 -5.54
CA TYR A 263 -15.46 -14.47 -4.84
C TYR A 263 -16.98 -14.45 -4.58
N ASP A 264 -17.41 -13.53 -3.73
CA ASP A 264 -18.82 -13.28 -3.40
C ASP A 264 -19.23 -11.87 -3.86
N PHE A 265 -20.54 -11.56 -3.92
CA PHE A 265 -21.02 -10.25 -4.36
C PHE A 265 -20.46 -9.09 -3.53
N TYR A 266 -20.13 -9.32 -2.26
CA TYR A 266 -19.45 -8.35 -1.40
C TYR A 266 -18.10 -7.88 -1.93
N HIS A 267 -17.50 -8.57 -2.91
CA HIS A 267 -16.21 -8.22 -3.51
C HIS A 267 -16.35 -7.41 -4.80
N THR A 268 -17.56 -7.28 -5.35
CA THR A 268 -17.78 -6.66 -6.66
C THR A 268 -17.62 -5.15 -6.59
N TYR A 269 -17.22 -4.56 -7.72
CA TYR A 269 -17.15 -3.12 -7.85
C TYR A 269 -18.53 -2.49 -7.63
N ASP A 270 -19.57 -3.05 -8.24
CA ASP A 270 -20.94 -2.56 -8.13
C ASP A 270 -21.38 -2.43 -6.67
N TYR A 271 -21.16 -3.47 -5.85
CA TYR A 271 -21.57 -3.41 -4.45
C TYR A 271 -20.76 -2.38 -3.64
N HIS A 272 -19.46 -2.23 -3.92
CA HIS A 272 -18.65 -1.18 -3.29
C HIS A 272 -19.08 0.22 -3.70
N PHE A 273 -19.37 0.41 -4.99
CA PHE A 273 -19.82 1.69 -5.52
C PHE A 273 -21.18 2.11 -4.96
N LEU A 274 -22.06 1.13 -4.70
CA LEU A 274 -23.38 1.36 -4.08
C LEU A 274 -23.32 1.59 -2.58
N SER A 275 -22.35 0.98 -1.90
CA SER A 275 -22.22 1.02 -0.44
C SER A 275 -21.42 2.22 0.08
N LYS A 276 -20.65 2.88 -0.79
CA LYS A 276 -19.82 4.02 -0.40
C LYS A 276 -20.67 5.24 -0.04
N THR A 277 -20.18 6.05 0.89
CA THR A 277 -20.65 7.42 1.06
C THR A 277 -20.01 8.36 0.03
N ASN A 278 -20.44 9.62 -0.03
CA ASN A 278 -19.91 10.61 -0.97
C ASN A 278 -18.41 10.94 -0.75
N THR A 279 -17.89 10.67 0.44
CA THR A 279 -16.49 10.95 0.80
C THR A 279 -15.59 9.72 0.66
N GLU A 280 -16.17 8.56 0.34
CA GLU A 280 -15.47 7.28 0.26
C GLU A 280 -15.16 6.89 -1.18
N LYS A 281 -14.03 6.20 -1.36
CA LYS A 281 -13.55 5.72 -2.66
C LYS A 281 -13.37 4.20 -2.65
N PRO A 282 -14.09 3.46 -3.50
CA PRO A 282 -13.83 2.04 -3.74
C PRO A 282 -12.41 1.83 -4.26
N ILE A 283 -11.68 0.90 -3.67
CA ILE A 283 -10.37 0.46 -4.12
C ILE A 283 -10.26 -1.05 -4.02
N LEU A 284 -9.56 -1.66 -4.99
CA LEU A 284 -9.15 -3.06 -4.91
C LEU A 284 -7.62 -3.11 -4.80
N LEU A 285 -7.13 -3.50 -3.63
CA LEU A 285 -5.72 -3.78 -3.45
C LEU A 285 -5.40 -5.13 -4.09
N TYR A 286 -4.65 -5.11 -5.18
CA TYR A 286 -4.31 -6.31 -5.92
C TYR A 286 -2.82 -6.61 -5.85
N TYR A 287 -2.49 -7.81 -5.37
CA TYR A 287 -1.14 -8.33 -5.24
C TYR A 287 -0.93 -9.53 -6.14
N THR A 288 0.19 -9.53 -6.85
CA THR A 288 0.63 -10.65 -7.68
C THR A 288 2.03 -11.07 -7.33
N PHE A 289 2.29 -12.35 -7.20
CA PHE A 289 3.64 -12.90 -7.03
C PHE A 289 3.73 -14.29 -7.66
N GLU A 290 4.63 -14.47 -8.63
CA GLU A 290 4.66 -15.66 -9.48
C GLU A 290 3.29 -15.87 -10.14
N ASN A 291 2.63 -17.00 -9.88
CA ASN A 291 1.26 -17.30 -10.32
C ASN A 291 0.20 -17.02 -9.25
N LYS A 292 0.57 -16.47 -8.10
CA LYS A 292 -0.33 -16.25 -6.96
C LYS A 292 -0.95 -14.87 -7.03
N MET A 293 -2.24 -14.81 -6.75
CA MET A 293 -3.02 -13.57 -6.77
C MET A 293 -3.72 -13.41 -5.43
N ILE A 294 -3.69 -12.20 -4.87
CA ILE A 294 -4.49 -11.80 -3.72
C ILE A 294 -5.17 -10.49 -4.09
N ALA A 295 -6.48 -10.38 -3.91
CA ALA A 295 -7.19 -9.13 -4.03
C ALA A 295 -7.97 -8.84 -2.75
N LEU A 296 -7.94 -7.60 -2.30
CA LEU A 296 -8.63 -7.15 -1.10
C LEU A 296 -9.41 -5.87 -1.42
N PRO A 297 -10.74 -5.96 -1.53
CA PRO A 297 -11.58 -4.82 -1.83
C PRO A 297 -11.89 -4.02 -0.55
N LEU A 298 -11.80 -2.69 -0.64
CA LEU A 298 -11.95 -1.75 0.48
C LEU A 298 -12.62 -0.44 0.01
N LEU A 299 -13.12 0.32 0.98
CA LEU A 299 -13.49 1.72 0.87
C LEU A 299 -12.40 2.55 1.56
N LEU A 300 -11.72 3.39 0.80
CA LEU A 300 -10.76 4.36 1.33
C LEU A 300 -11.50 5.60 1.84
N ARG A 301 -11.20 6.01 3.07
CA ARG A 301 -11.88 7.09 3.78
C ARG A 301 -10.86 8.13 4.27
N ASP A 302 -11.09 9.37 3.91
CA ASP A 302 -10.30 10.49 4.41
C ASP A 302 -10.53 10.69 5.93
N ILE A 303 -9.47 11.09 6.63
CA ILE A 303 -9.55 11.53 8.03
C ILE A 303 -9.36 13.04 8.03
N ALA A 304 -10.48 13.75 8.16
CA ALA A 304 -10.54 15.21 8.02
C ALA A 304 -9.45 15.91 8.85
N GLU A 305 -8.81 16.91 8.25
CA GLU A 305 -7.78 17.77 8.88
C GLU A 305 -6.48 17.05 9.30
N THR A 306 -6.21 15.86 8.74
CA THR A 306 -4.99 15.10 9.09
C THR A 306 -4.09 14.78 7.90
N GLY A 307 -4.62 14.76 6.68
CA GLY A 307 -3.91 14.28 5.48
C GLY A 307 -3.67 12.76 5.45
N PHE A 308 -4.25 12.02 6.40
CA PHE A 308 -4.23 10.57 6.49
C PHE A 308 -5.57 9.96 6.09
N ASN A 309 -5.53 8.68 5.73
CA ASN A 309 -6.70 7.89 5.38
C ASN A 309 -6.82 6.66 6.29
N ASP A 310 -7.99 6.06 6.35
CA ASP A 310 -8.13 4.65 6.69
C ASP A 310 -8.94 3.91 5.63
N ALA A 311 -8.91 2.59 5.71
CA ALA A 311 -9.62 1.74 4.77
C ALA A 311 -10.53 0.76 5.52
N THR A 312 -11.74 0.57 5.03
CA THR A 312 -12.72 -0.35 5.62
C THR A 312 -13.35 -1.23 4.54
N SER A 313 -13.71 -2.47 4.85
CA SER A 313 -14.62 -3.20 3.98
C SER A 313 -16.00 -2.53 3.94
N VAL A 314 -16.75 -2.78 2.88
CA VAL A 314 -18.20 -2.58 2.84
C VAL A 314 -18.91 -3.33 3.98
N TYR A 315 -20.18 -2.98 4.21
CA TYR A 315 -21.05 -3.78 5.07
C TYR A 315 -21.32 -5.14 4.43
N GLY A 316 -21.05 -6.22 5.16
CA GLY A 316 -21.08 -7.59 4.66
C GLY A 316 -19.72 -8.29 4.78
N TYR A 317 -19.48 -9.32 3.98
CA TYR A 317 -18.32 -10.20 4.12
C TYR A 317 -17.39 -10.09 2.91
N ALA A 318 -16.54 -9.07 2.92
CA ALA A 318 -15.55 -8.85 1.87
C ALA A 318 -14.29 -9.67 2.15
N GLY A 319 -13.32 -9.17 2.91
CA GLY A 319 -12.08 -9.92 3.17
C GLY A 319 -11.24 -10.18 1.89
N PRO A 320 -10.04 -10.77 2.02
CA PRO A 320 -9.21 -11.05 0.87
C PRO A 320 -9.67 -12.30 0.10
N ILE A 321 -9.64 -12.21 -1.22
CA ILE A 321 -9.81 -13.34 -2.15
C ILE A 321 -8.47 -13.68 -2.79
N SER A 322 -8.32 -14.93 -3.24
CA SER A 322 -7.05 -15.37 -3.79
C SER A 322 -7.17 -16.49 -4.82
N LYS A 323 -6.11 -16.61 -5.63
CA LYS A 323 -5.90 -17.70 -6.57
C LYS A 323 -4.50 -18.27 -6.41
N ASN A 324 -4.38 -19.58 -6.55
CA ASN A 324 -3.13 -20.33 -6.40
C ASN A 324 -2.47 -20.15 -5.01
N ILE A 325 -3.31 -20.01 -3.98
CA ILE A 325 -2.92 -19.98 -2.57
C ILE A 325 -3.52 -21.20 -1.88
N ASP A 326 -2.77 -21.77 -0.94
CA ASP A 326 -3.16 -22.88 -0.09
C ASP A 326 -2.77 -22.61 1.37
N TYR A 327 -3.02 -23.58 2.26
CA TYR A 327 -2.66 -23.48 3.68
C TYR A 327 -1.15 -23.42 3.96
N ASN A 328 -0.30 -23.77 2.99
CA ASN A 328 1.16 -23.72 3.13
C ASN A 328 1.75 -22.39 2.62
N PHE A 329 0.90 -21.45 2.19
CA PHE A 329 1.34 -20.16 1.69
C PHE A 329 2.13 -19.37 2.73
N LYS A 330 3.37 -19.04 2.36
CA LYS A 330 4.30 -18.21 3.12
C LYS A 330 4.04 -16.73 2.82
N ASN A 331 3.41 -16.02 3.75
CA ASN A 331 2.86 -14.69 3.51
C ASN A 331 3.81 -13.52 3.79
N GLU A 332 5.07 -13.76 4.17
CA GLU A 332 5.99 -12.71 4.63
C GLU A 332 6.21 -11.63 3.57
N ARG A 333 6.27 -12.03 2.29
CA ARG A 333 6.41 -11.09 1.17
C ARG A 333 5.16 -10.22 1.00
N PHE A 334 3.98 -10.82 1.10
CA PHE A 334 2.72 -10.09 1.05
C PHE A 334 2.63 -9.09 2.21
N VAL A 335 2.93 -9.54 3.44
CA VAL A 335 2.93 -8.71 4.65
C VAL A 335 3.88 -7.51 4.53
N GLN A 336 5.10 -7.72 4.07
CA GLN A 336 6.07 -6.63 3.86
C GLN A 336 5.56 -5.64 2.81
N ALA A 337 5.05 -6.15 1.69
CA ALA A 337 4.63 -5.34 0.57
C ALA A 337 3.34 -4.54 0.89
N ILE A 338 2.33 -5.13 1.53
CA ILE A 338 1.08 -4.42 1.88
C ILE A 338 1.34 -3.34 2.93
N LYS A 339 2.20 -3.60 3.93
CA LYS A 339 2.60 -2.60 4.94
C LYS A 339 3.26 -1.39 4.29
N LYS A 340 4.18 -1.62 3.36
CA LYS A 340 4.86 -0.54 2.63
C LYS A 340 3.87 0.25 1.77
N TYR A 341 2.99 -0.46 1.08
CA TYR A 341 2.05 0.13 0.15
C TYR A 341 1.00 1.00 0.86
N LEU A 342 0.38 0.49 1.92
CA LEU A 342 -0.57 1.24 2.76
C LEU A 342 0.07 2.50 3.35
N LYS A 343 1.32 2.41 3.82
CA LYS A 343 2.07 3.59 4.30
C LYS A 343 2.28 4.64 3.22
N SER A 344 2.57 4.24 1.98
CA SER A 344 2.73 5.19 0.87
C SER A 344 1.43 5.89 0.47
N MET A 345 0.28 5.30 0.80
CA MET A 345 -1.05 5.89 0.61
C MET A 345 -1.52 6.73 1.81
N ASN A 346 -0.66 6.94 2.81
CA ASN A 346 -1.01 7.55 4.09
C ASN A 346 -2.17 6.84 4.80
N VAL A 347 -2.34 5.52 4.60
CA VAL A 347 -3.34 4.72 5.31
C VAL A 347 -2.80 4.37 6.69
N ILE A 348 -3.57 4.66 7.75
CA ILE A 348 -3.14 4.45 9.14
C ILE A 348 -3.79 3.22 9.79
N ALA A 349 -4.96 2.80 9.31
CA ALA A 349 -5.66 1.62 9.79
C ALA A 349 -6.47 0.96 8.66
N VAL A 350 -6.63 -0.36 8.75
CA VAL A 350 -7.46 -1.16 7.85
C VAL A 350 -8.39 -2.06 8.66
N PHE A 351 -9.66 -2.06 8.30
CA PHE A 351 -10.69 -2.95 8.84
C PHE A 351 -11.31 -3.78 7.72
N SER A 352 -11.49 -5.07 7.93
CA SER A 352 -12.26 -5.91 6.99
C SER A 352 -13.01 -7.02 7.69
N ARG A 353 -14.25 -7.23 7.27
CA ARG A 353 -15.07 -8.40 7.63
C ARG A 353 -14.70 -9.57 6.72
N LEU A 354 -14.19 -10.65 7.27
CA LEU A 354 -13.74 -11.80 6.48
C LEU A 354 -14.91 -12.61 5.95
N ASN A 355 -14.73 -13.21 4.76
CA ASN A 355 -15.78 -14.02 4.16
C ASN A 355 -15.75 -15.48 4.64
N PRO A 356 -16.78 -15.96 5.34
CA PRO A 356 -16.83 -17.31 5.92
C PRO A 356 -16.76 -18.45 4.88
N TYR A 357 -17.01 -18.16 3.59
CA TYR A 357 -17.03 -19.15 2.50
C TYR A 357 -15.79 -19.04 1.59
N ILE A 358 -14.93 -18.03 1.79
CA ILE A 358 -13.71 -17.84 1.00
C ILE A 358 -12.50 -18.40 1.79
N PRO A 359 -11.76 -19.37 1.22
CA PRO A 359 -10.67 -20.02 1.92
C PRO A 359 -9.41 -19.13 2.03
N TYR A 360 -8.47 -19.58 2.87
CA TYR A 360 -7.11 -19.05 3.00
C TYR A 360 -6.94 -17.61 3.51
N GLN A 361 -8.02 -16.89 3.84
CA GLN A 361 -7.94 -15.53 4.37
C GLN A 361 -7.06 -15.41 5.61
N GLN A 362 -7.23 -16.32 6.58
CA GLN A 362 -6.38 -16.34 7.79
C GLN A 362 -4.91 -16.64 7.45
N THR A 363 -4.65 -17.48 6.44
CA THR A 363 -3.28 -17.79 5.98
C THR A 363 -2.63 -16.56 5.35
N ILE A 364 -3.37 -15.83 4.52
CA ILE A 364 -2.92 -14.59 3.88
C ILE A 364 -2.61 -13.50 4.92
N LEU A 365 -3.46 -13.38 5.94
CA LEU A 365 -3.39 -12.31 6.95
C LEU A 365 -2.56 -12.67 8.19
N LYS A 366 -1.95 -13.86 8.24
CA LYS A 366 -1.13 -14.31 9.36
C LYS A 366 -0.06 -13.27 9.74
N ASN A 367 0.06 -12.92 11.02
CA ASN A 367 1.02 -11.91 11.52
C ASN A 367 0.85 -10.49 10.91
N LEU A 368 -0.31 -10.17 10.35
CA LEU A 368 -0.65 -8.85 9.83
C LEU A 368 -1.86 -8.30 10.59
N GLY A 369 -1.65 -7.65 11.72
CA GLY A 369 -2.75 -7.21 12.58
C GLY A 369 -3.42 -8.38 13.31
N ASN A 370 -4.65 -8.16 13.74
CA ASN A 370 -5.41 -9.09 14.59
C ASN A 370 -6.67 -9.57 13.87
N ILE A 371 -6.95 -10.86 13.99
CA ILE A 371 -8.23 -11.46 13.58
C ILE A 371 -8.98 -11.80 14.85
N VAL A 372 -10.22 -11.34 14.95
CA VAL A 372 -11.08 -11.52 16.13
C VAL A 372 -12.41 -12.10 15.65
N SER A 373 -12.84 -13.22 16.24
CA SER A 373 -14.20 -13.73 16.01
C SER A 373 -15.20 -12.84 16.75
N GLN A 374 -16.20 -12.35 16.01
CA GLN A 374 -17.25 -11.47 16.51
C GLN A 374 -18.53 -12.24 16.88
N GLY A 375 -18.67 -13.49 16.41
CA GLY A 375 -19.85 -14.33 16.64
C GLY A 375 -20.08 -15.30 15.49
N LYS A 376 -21.28 -15.85 15.39
CA LYS A 376 -21.63 -16.88 14.41
C LYS A 376 -22.55 -16.35 13.33
N ILE A 377 -22.44 -16.96 12.16
CA ILE A 377 -23.42 -16.84 11.08
C ILE A 377 -24.10 -18.19 10.85
N VAL A 378 -25.34 -18.14 10.38
CA VAL A 378 -26.09 -19.34 10.05
C VAL A 378 -25.98 -19.62 8.55
N ASN A 379 -25.43 -20.78 8.21
CA ASN A 379 -25.39 -21.31 6.85
C ASN A 379 -26.42 -22.44 6.69
N ILE A 380 -27.14 -22.47 5.58
CA ILE A 380 -27.81 -23.69 5.12
C ILE A 380 -26.88 -24.37 4.12
N ASP A 381 -26.44 -25.59 4.43
CA ASP A 381 -25.63 -26.40 3.53
C ASP A 381 -26.49 -26.92 2.38
N LEU A 382 -26.27 -26.38 1.19
CA LEU A 382 -27.02 -26.75 -0.01
C LEU A 382 -26.45 -27.98 -0.72
N ASN A 383 -25.34 -28.55 -0.24
CA ASN A 383 -24.82 -29.82 -0.77
C ASN A 383 -25.65 -31.02 -0.28
N LEU A 384 -26.40 -30.85 0.81
CA LEU A 384 -27.36 -31.85 1.30
C LEU A 384 -28.60 -31.88 0.40
N ASP A 385 -29.27 -33.01 0.31
CA ASP A 385 -30.58 -33.08 -0.38
C ASP A 385 -31.67 -32.30 0.38
N LEU A 386 -32.79 -32.02 -0.29
CA LEU A 386 -33.86 -31.17 0.26
C LEU A 386 -34.50 -31.74 1.53
N GLU A 387 -34.53 -33.08 1.68
CA GLU A 387 -35.10 -33.76 2.85
C GLU A 387 -34.16 -33.63 4.04
N ALA A 388 -32.87 -33.92 3.85
CA ALA A 388 -31.83 -33.78 4.85
C ALA A 388 -31.72 -32.33 5.35
N GLN A 389 -31.71 -31.36 4.44
CA GLN A 389 -31.75 -29.93 4.80
C GLN A 389 -32.98 -29.60 5.67
N ARG A 390 -34.17 -30.08 5.28
CA ARG A 390 -35.42 -29.80 6.00
C ARG A 390 -35.50 -30.55 7.34
N ALA A 391 -34.85 -31.71 7.46
CA ALA A 391 -34.82 -32.49 8.68
C ALA A 391 -34.22 -31.69 9.86
N ILE A 392 -33.21 -30.86 9.57
CA ILE A 392 -32.47 -30.01 10.52
C ILE A 392 -33.35 -28.88 11.10
N TYR A 393 -34.43 -28.49 10.41
CA TYR A 393 -35.32 -27.44 10.89
C TYR A 393 -35.85 -27.76 12.29
N SER A 394 -35.90 -26.74 13.15
CA SER A 394 -36.65 -26.85 14.41
C SER A 394 -38.11 -27.26 14.14
N SER A 395 -38.71 -28.05 15.03
CA SER A 395 -40.11 -28.48 14.92
C SER A 395 -41.06 -27.28 14.76
N ARG A 396 -40.80 -26.20 15.50
CA ARG A 396 -41.56 -24.95 15.42
C ARG A 396 -41.40 -24.26 14.06
N LEU A 397 -40.22 -24.30 13.42
CA LEU A 397 -40.04 -23.79 12.07
C LEU A 397 -40.86 -24.58 11.05
N LYS A 398 -40.84 -25.92 11.11
CA LYS A 398 -41.62 -26.79 10.21
C LYS A 398 -43.11 -26.44 10.26
N THR A 399 -43.67 -26.26 11.46
CA THR A 399 -45.07 -25.83 11.65
C THR A 399 -45.35 -24.47 11.01
N HIS A 400 -44.48 -23.47 11.24
CA HIS A 400 -44.65 -22.14 10.66
C HIS A 400 -44.59 -22.15 9.13
N VAL A 401 -43.62 -22.87 8.54
CA VAL A 401 -43.48 -23.00 7.08
C VAL A 401 -44.70 -23.68 6.48
N ASN A 402 -45.19 -24.78 7.09
CA ASN A 402 -46.38 -25.49 6.64
C ASN A 402 -47.67 -24.65 6.78
N LYS A 403 -47.74 -23.76 7.78
CA LYS A 403 -48.84 -22.81 7.93
C LYS A 403 -48.77 -21.76 6.82
N ALA A 404 -47.62 -21.11 6.64
CA ALA A 404 -47.42 -20.10 5.61
C ALA A 404 -47.73 -20.64 4.21
N ARG A 405 -47.25 -21.84 3.87
CA ARG A 405 -47.46 -22.48 2.56
C ARG A 405 -48.94 -22.78 2.23
N ARG A 406 -49.84 -22.78 3.23
CA ARG A 406 -51.30 -22.88 3.04
C ARG A 406 -51.98 -21.53 2.84
N LEU A 407 -51.40 -20.46 3.41
CA LEU A 407 -51.96 -19.11 3.39
C LEU A 407 -51.50 -18.31 2.18
N CYS A 408 -50.32 -18.61 1.63
CA CYS A 408 -49.76 -17.87 0.51
C CYS A 408 -48.97 -18.74 -0.48
N TYR A 409 -48.84 -18.23 -1.70
CA TYR A 409 -47.92 -18.74 -2.71
C TYR A 409 -46.72 -17.81 -2.89
N ILE A 410 -45.62 -18.34 -3.40
CA ILE A 410 -44.40 -17.57 -3.65
C ILE A 410 -44.27 -17.25 -5.14
N ARG A 411 -43.94 -16.01 -5.45
CA ARG A 411 -43.66 -15.54 -6.81
C ARG A 411 -42.38 -14.71 -6.83
N LYS A 412 -41.58 -14.85 -7.89
CA LYS A 412 -40.45 -13.95 -8.12
C LYS A 412 -40.97 -12.59 -8.63
N ALA A 413 -40.46 -11.49 -8.08
CA ALA A 413 -40.71 -10.15 -8.61
C ALA A 413 -40.27 -10.06 -10.07
N SER A 414 -41.15 -9.55 -10.93
CA SER A 414 -40.92 -9.49 -12.38
C SER A 414 -41.25 -8.13 -12.99
N SER A 415 -41.85 -7.21 -12.23
CA SER A 415 -42.20 -5.87 -12.70
C SER A 415 -41.63 -4.75 -11.83
N LYS A 416 -41.73 -3.52 -12.33
CA LYS A 416 -41.37 -2.31 -11.57
C LYS A 416 -42.28 -2.14 -10.36
N GLU A 417 -43.55 -2.48 -10.50
CA GLU A 417 -44.56 -2.42 -9.45
C GLU A 417 -44.23 -3.39 -8.31
N ASP A 418 -43.77 -4.60 -8.64
CA ASP A 418 -43.29 -5.57 -7.64
C ASP A 418 -42.11 -5.03 -6.84
N LEU A 419 -41.15 -4.39 -7.52
CA LEU A 419 -39.98 -3.80 -6.86
C LEU A 419 -40.40 -2.66 -5.94
N GLU A 420 -41.28 -1.76 -6.38
CA GLU A 420 -41.78 -0.66 -5.55
C GLU A 420 -42.60 -1.18 -4.35
N ALA A 421 -43.39 -2.24 -4.53
CA ALA A 421 -44.11 -2.91 -3.44
C ALA A 421 -43.15 -3.54 -2.42
N TYR A 422 -42.09 -4.22 -2.89
CA TYR A 422 -41.03 -4.75 -2.03
C TYR A 422 -40.33 -3.65 -1.22
N ILE A 423 -39.98 -2.53 -1.85
CA ILE A 423 -39.34 -1.39 -1.18
C ILE A 423 -40.25 -0.85 -0.07
N SER A 424 -41.54 -0.68 -0.36
CA SER A 424 -42.51 -0.23 0.64
C SER A 424 -42.60 -1.19 1.84
N ILE A 425 -42.62 -2.50 1.59
CA ILE A 425 -42.63 -3.53 2.65
C ILE A 425 -41.34 -3.48 3.48
N TYR A 426 -40.20 -3.26 2.83
CA TYR A 426 -38.92 -3.13 3.52
C TYR A 426 -38.90 -1.92 4.45
N HIS A 427 -39.34 -0.74 3.98
CA HIS A 427 -39.40 0.46 4.83
C HIS A 427 -40.40 0.31 5.99
N GLU A 428 -41.59 -0.25 5.74
CA GLU A 428 -42.55 -0.57 6.82
C GLU A 428 -41.91 -1.49 7.88
N ASN A 429 -41.11 -2.47 7.44
CA ASN A 429 -40.40 -3.36 8.34
C ASN A 429 -39.32 -2.65 9.16
N MET A 430 -38.57 -1.71 8.55
CA MET A 430 -37.56 -0.90 9.25
C MET A 430 -38.20 0.00 10.32
N ASP A 431 -39.33 0.63 10.01
CA ASP A 431 -40.10 1.46 10.96
C ASP A 431 -40.55 0.62 12.16
N ARG A 432 -41.06 -0.58 11.89
CA ARG A 432 -41.56 -1.49 12.92
C ARG A 432 -40.47 -1.97 13.90
N VAL A 433 -39.24 -2.16 13.42
CA VAL A 433 -38.12 -2.61 14.26
C VAL A 433 -37.29 -1.46 14.80
N HIS A 434 -37.71 -0.22 14.58
CA HIS A 434 -36.98 0.99 14.96
C HIS A 434 -35.51 0.96 14.50
N ALA A 435 -35.30 0.61 13.22
CA ALA A 435 -33.97 0.48 12.66
C ALA A 435 -33.20 1.82 12.67
N LYS A 436 -31.87 1.76 12.71
CA LYS A 436 -31.02 2.95 12.58
C LYS A 436 -31.22 3.59 11.19
N LYS A 437 -31.05 4.91 11.09
CA LYS A 437 -31.15 5.69 9.84
C LYS A 437 -30.35 5.07 8.68
N SER A 438 -29.19 4.46 8.97
CA SER A 438 -28.33 3.81 7.98
C SER A 438 -28.95 2.58 7.29
N TYR A 439 -30.03 2.00 7.81
CA TYR A 439 -30.76 0.90 7.17
C TYR A 439 -31.88 1.37 6.23
N TYR A 440 -32.16 2.68 6.16
CA TYR A 440 -33.15 3.27 5.26
C TYR A 440 -32.53 3.57 3.90
N PHE A 441 -32.35 2.53 3.08
CA PHE A 441 -31.84 2.68 1.72
C PHE A 441 -32.84 3.43 0.82
N ASN A 442 -32.32 4.22 -0.12
CA ASN A 442 -33.12 4.95 -1.10
C ASN A 442 -33.56 4.02 -2.27
N LYS A 443 -34.52 4.46 -3.08
CA LYS A 443 -35.02 3.67 -4.23
C LYS A 443 -33.94 3.34 -5.27
N ALA A 444 -32.94 4.21 -5.44
CA ALA A 444 -31.88 3.99 -6.42
C ALA A 444 -31.01 2.78 -6.03
N TYR A 445 -30.70 2.62 -4.74
CA TYR A 445 -29.98 1.46 -4.21
C TYR A 445 -30.65 0.13 -4.60
N PHE A 446 -31.95 -0.01 -4.38
CA PHE A 446 -32.68 -1.23 -4.74
C PHE A 446 -32.68 -1.51 -6.25
N LYS A 447 -32.86 -0.46 -7.06
CA LYS A 447 -32.84 -0.58 -8.53
C LYS A 447 -31.47 -0.99 -9.05
N GLN A 448 -30.41 -0.40 -8.51
CA GLN A 448 -29.04 -0.69 -8.94
C GLN A 448 -28.60 -2.10 -8.51
N ILE A 449 -28.95 -2.54 -7.29
CA ILE A 449 -28.71 -3.94 -6.87
C ILE A 449 -29.52 -4.93 -7.71
N ALA A 450 -30.77 -4.63 -8.02
CA ALA A 450 -31.61 -5.52 -8.81
C ALA A 450 -31.10 -5.71 -10.25
N ASN A 451 -30.37 -4.72 -10.79
CA ASN A 451 -29.93 -4.66 -12.18
C ASN A 451 -28.41 -4.80 -12.37
N SER A 452 -27.65 -5.21 -11.34
CA SER A 452 -26.21 -5.42 -11.49
C SER A 452 -25.91 -6.63 -12.37
N ASP A 453 -24.90 -6.52 -13.23
CA ASP A 453 -24.41 -7.62 -14.07
C ASP A 453 -23.35 -8.49 -13.34
N ASN A 454 -22.82 -8.04 -12.20
CA ASN A 454 -21.76 -8.75 -11.47
C ASN A 454 -22.28 -9.83 -10.51
N PHE A 455 -23.59 -9.86 -10.24
CA PHE A 455 -24.23 -10.82 -9.36
C PHE A 455 -25.71 -10.96 -9.71
N LYS A 456 -26.31 -12.09 -9.34
CA LYS A 456 -27.72 -12.35 -9.61
C LYS A 456 -28.59 -11.96 -8.43
N THR A 457 -29.57 -11.10 -8.67
CA THR A 457 -30.57 -10.72 -7.66
C THR A 457 -31.90 -11.43 -7.93
N ASP A 458 -32.39 -12.17 -6.94
CA ASP A 458 -33.72 -12.80 -6.93
C ASP A 458 -34.53 -12.17 -5.77
N ILE A 459 -35.63 -11.47 -6.08
CA ILE A 459 -36.58 -10.97 -5.07
C ILE A 459 -37.79 -11.90 -5.08
N LEU A 460 -38.04 -12.57 -3.96
CA LEU A 460 -39.22 -13.43 -3.77
C LEU A 460 -40.28 -12.69 -2.96
N LEU A 461 -41.53 -12.82 -3.40
CA LEU A 461 -42.71 -12.22 -2.80
C LEU A 461 -43.65 -13.32 -2.33
N ALA A 462 -44.15 -13.19 -1.10
CA ALA A 462 -45.19 -14.06 -0.56
C ALA A 462 -46.55 -13.36 -0.76
N ILE A 463 -47.47 -14.01 -1.47
CA ILE A 463 -48.75 -13.43 -1.87
C ILE A 463 -49.88 -14.23 -1.24
N ASP A 464 -50.73 -13.52 -0.49
CA ASP A 464 -51.85 -14.10 0.23
C ASP A 464 -52.87 -14.72 -0.75
N ASN A 465 -53.33 -15.94 -0.47
CA ASN A 465 -54.22 -16.69 -1.37
C ASN A 465 -55.63 -16.09 -1.45
N GLU A 466 -56.10 -15.44 -0.39
CA GLU A 466 -57.48 -14.93 -0.31
C GLU A 466 -57.58 -13.50 -0.87
N THR A 467 -56.62 -12.64 -0.49
CA THR A 467 -56.64 -11.21 -0.82
C THR A 467 -55.79 -10.85 -2.03
N ASN A 468 -54.93 -11.77 -2.49
CA ASN A 468 -53.91 -11.56 -3.52
C ASN A 468 -52.93 -10.41 -3.18
N GLU A 469 -52.83 -10.05 -1.90
CA GLU A 469 -51.94 -9.00 -1.44
C GLU A 469 -50.54 -9.53 -1.15
N ILE A 470 -49.51 -8.76 -1.50
CA ILE A 470 -48.13 -9.07 -1.12
C ILE A 470 -47.98 -8.91 0.39
N MET A 471 -47.68 -10.01 1.06
CA MET A 471 -47.52 -10.11 2.52
C MET A 471 -46.12 -9.73 2.98
N ALA A 472 -45.12 -10.18 2.22
CA ALA A 472 -43.71 -10.06 2.54
C ALA A 472 -42.85 -10.17 1.28
N GLY A 473 -41.61 -9.71 1.38
CA GLY A 473 -40.62 -9.94 0.35
C GLY A 473 -39.22 -10.08 0.93
N SER A 474 -38.39 -10.85 0.23
CA SER A 474 -37.00 -11.10 0.56
C SER A 474 -36.14 -11.02 -0.70
N MET A 475 -35.05 -10.28 -0.62
CA MET A 475 -34.03 -10.16 -1.64
C MET A 475 -32.87 -11.10 -1.34
N PHE A 476 -32.56 -11.94 -2.31
CA PHE A 476 -31.46 -12.89 -2.28
C PHE A 476 -30.46 -12.52 -3.38
N ILE A 477 -29.19 -12.46 -3.03
CA ILE A 477 -28.10 -12.17 -3.98
C ILE A 477 -27.25 -13.42 -4.12
N SER A 478 -27.00 -13.84 -5.35
CA SER A 478 -26.25 -15.06 -5.65
C SER A 478 -25.04 -14.75 -6.51
N THR A 479 -23.88 -15.26 -6.11
CA THR A 479 -22.61 -15.13 -6.83
C THR A 479 -21.82 -16.42 -6.68
N ASN A 480 -21.31 -16.94 -7.79
CA ASN A 480 -20.59 -18.22 -7.83
C ASN A 480 -21.41 -19.34 -7.14
N SER A 481 -20.91 -19.90 -6.03
CA SER A 481 -21.58 -20.97 -5.29
C SER A 481 -22.31 -20.49 -4.02
N ILE A 482 -22.44 -19.18 -3.82
CA ILE A 482 -22.95 -18.57 -2.58
C ILE A 482 -24.26 -17.84 -2.86
N VAL A 483 -25.24 -18.06 -1.99
CA VAL A 483 -26.49 -17.30 -1.91
C VAL A 483 -26.51 -16.53 -0.59
N GLN A 484 -26.86 -15.26 -0.66
CA GLN A 484 -26.85 -14.32 0.45
C GLN A 484 -28.27 -13.81 0.72
N TYR A 485 -28.76 -14.00 1.94
CA TYR A 485 -29.99 -13.38 2.42
C TYR A 485 -29.72 -11.91 2.77
N HIS A 486 -30.00 -11.02 1.82
CA HIS A 486 -29.54 -9.62 1.89
C HIS A 486 -30.50 -8.71 2.65
N LEU A 487 -31.72 -8.54 2.14
CA LEU A 487 -32.74 -7.66 2.71
C LEU A 487 -34.10 -8.35 2.72
N SER A 488 -34.90 -8.09 3.74
CA SER A 488 -36.23 -8.70 3.84
C SER A 488 -37.16 -7.88 4.71
N GLY A 489 -38.46 -7.99 4.44
CA GLY A 489 -39.50 -7.39 5.25
C GLY A 489 -40.82 -8.15 5.19
N SER A 490 -41.69 -7.89 6.16
CA SER A 490 -43.08 -8.35 6.16
C SER A 490 -43.98 -7.21 6.61
N LYS A 491 -45.16 -7.10 5.98
CA LYS A 491 -46.19 -6.18 6.46
C LYS A 491 -46.67 -6.59 7.84
N LYS A 492 -46.92 -5.60 8.70
CA LYS A 492 -47.32 -5.78 10.10
C LYS A 492 -48.54 -6.68 10.24
N LYS A 493 -49.54 -6.53 9.36
CA LYS A 493 -50.79 -7.31 9.42
C LYS A 493 -50.61 -8.81 9.18
N PHE A 494 -49.55 -9.22 8.48
CA PHE A 494 -49.32 -10.62 8.11
C PHE A 494 -48.25 -11.33 8.96
N LEU A 495 -47.73 -10.70 10.01
CA LEU A 495 -46.69 -11.30 10.87
C LEU A 495 -47.12 -12.63 11.49
N HIS A 496 -48.40 -12.79 11.80
CA HIS A 496 -48.98 -14.02 12.34
C HIS A 496 -48.90 -15.23 11.39
N ALA A 497 -48.73 -14.99 10.09
CA ALA A 497 -48.55 -16.01 9.05
C ALA A 497 -47.07 -16.38 8.85
N THR A 498 -46.14 -15.59 9.40
CA THR A 498 -44.67 -15.80 9.29
C THR A 498 -44.13 -15.97 7.86
N PRO A 499 -44.56 -15.15 6.88
CA PRO A 499 -44.29 -15.38 5.46
C PRO A 499 -42.79 -15.37 5.08
N THR A 500 -41.95 -14.59 5.77
CA THR A 500 -40.49 -14.58 5.53
C THR A 500 -39.86 -15.96 5.69
N LYS A 501 -40.39 -16.81 6.60
CA LYS A 501 -39.85 -18.16 6.78
C LYS A 501 -40.08 -19.03 5.55
N LEU A 502 -41.21 -18.84 4.88
CA LEU A 502 -41.50 -19.52 3.63
C LEU A 502 -40.61 -19.00 2.50
N LEU A 503 -40.32 -17.70 2.44
CA LEU A 503 -39.42 -17.12 1.44
C LEU A 503 -38.01 -17.70 1.52
N ILE A 504 -37.47 -17.88 2.74
CA ILE A 504 -36.17 -18.54 2.95
C ILE A 504 -36.24 -20.02 2.54
N ASP A 505 -37.28 -20.75 2.95
CA ASP A 505 -37.46 -22.17 2.58
C ASP A 505 -37.56 -22.36 1.07
N GLU A 506 -38.23 -21.44 0.37
CA GLU A 506 -38.39 -21.47 -1.08
C GLU A 506 -37.08 -21.13 -1.80
N MET A 507 -36.34 -20.11 -1.33
CA MET A 507 -35.02 -19.80 -1.91
C MET A 507 -34.03 -20.95 -1.72
N ARG A 508 -34.08 -21.65 -0.57
CA ARG A 508 -33.28 -22.87 -0.34
C ARG A 508 -33.55 -23.93 -1.41
N ILE A 509 -34.82 -24.18 -1.72
CA ILE A 509 -35.21 -25.15 -2.76
C ILE A 509 -34.68 -24.71 -4.13
N ILE A 510 -34.94 -23.44 -4.49
CA ILE A 510 -34.48 -22.86 -5.76
C ILE A 510 -32.95 -22.94 -5.87
N ALA A 511 -32.23 -22.61 -4.81
CA ALA A 511 -30.78 -22.57 -4.79
C ALA A 511 -30.17 -23.98 -4.91
N THR A 512 -30.74 -24.96 -4.22
CA THR A 512 -30.32 -26.37 -4.30
C THR A 512 -30.46 -26.90 -5.72
N HIS A 513 -31.62 -26.69 -6.36
CA HIS A 513 -31.83 -27.11 -7.75
C HIS A 513 -30.91 -26.40 -8.76
N LYS A 514 -30.50 -25.16 -8.47
CA LYS A 514 -29.53 -24.41 -9.28
C LYS A 514 -28.07 -24.80 -9.01
N GLY A 515 -27.80 -25.70 -8.06
CA GLY A 515 -26.45 -26.18 -7.77
C GLY A 515 -25.57 -25.23 -6.95
N TYR A 516 -26.17 -24.27 -6.23
CA TYR A 516 -25.42 -23.49 -5.24
C TYR A 516 -25.01 -24.38 -4.05
N LYS A 517 -23.99 -23.96 -3.30
CA LYS A 517 -23.40 -24.76 -2.20
C LYS A 517 -23.66 -24.17 -0.83
N PHE A 518 -23.69 -22.84 -0.73
CA PHE A 518 -23.82 -22.12 0.53
C PHE A 518 -25.00 -21.19 0.47
N PHE A 519 -25.84 -21.19 1.49
CA PHE A 519 -26.90 -20.21 1.66
C PHE A 519 -26.77 -19.55 3.03
N ASN A 520 -26.18 -18.36 3.00
CA ASN A 520 -25.89 -17.57 4.16
C ASN A 520 -27.12 -16.76 4.61
N LEU A 521 -27.57 -17.00 5.84
CA LEU A 521 -28.61 -16.18 6.48
C LEU A 521 -28.00 -15.01 7.27
N GLY A 522 -26.68 -14.99 7.46
CA GLY A 522 -25.96 -14.01 8.28
C GLY A 522 -26.04 -14.31 9.78
N GLY A 523 -25.54 -13.39 10.61
CA GLY A 523 -25.56 -13.48 12.08
C GLY A 523 -26.66 -12.67 12.75
N GLY A 524 -26.63 -12.57 14.07
CA GLY A 524 -27.48 -11.66 14.85
C GLY A 524 -27.04 -10.20 14.75
N LEU A 525 -27.80 -9.30 15.38
CA LEU A 525 -27.50 -7.87 15.39
C LEU A 525 -26.15 -7.61 16.07
N GLY A 526 -25.23 -6.96 15.36
CA GLY A 526 -23.88 -6.70 15.87
C GLY A 526 -23.00 -7.95 16.04
N GLY A 527 -23.40 -9.09 15.47
CA GLY A 527 -22.70 -10.37 15.62
C GLY A 527 -23.04 -11.12 16.91
N ARG A 528 -24.11 -10.72 17.61
CA ARG A 528 -24.58 -11.44 18.80
C ARG A 528 -25.21 -12.79 18.43
N ASP A 529 -24.94 -13.79 19.27
CA ASP A 529 -25.51 -15.14 19.13
C ASP A 529 -26.72 -15.38 20.06
N ASP A 530 -27.06 -14.40 20.90
CA ASP A 530 -28.09 -14.47 21.94
C ASP A 530 -29.31 -13.57 21.66
N ASP A 531 -29.48 -13.15 20.39
CA ASP A 531 -30.55 -12.25 20.00
C ASP A 531 -31.66 -12.92 19.17
N SER A 532 -32.82 -12.27 19.13
CA SER A 532 -33.99 -12.78 18.41
C SER A 532 -33.76 -12.97 16.90
N LEU A 533 -32.81 -12.24 16.31
CA LEU A 533 -32.48 -12.33 14.89
C LEU A 533 -31.64 -13.58 14.61
N PHE A 534 -30.67 -13.89 15.46
CA PHE A 534 -29.89 -15.11 15.42
C PHE A 534 -30.78 -16.33 15.67
N ASP A 535 -31.67 -16.28 16.68
CA ASP A 535 -32.65 -17.35 16.95
C ASP A 535 -33.56 -17.64 15.76
N PHE A 536 -34.02 -16.57 15.08
CA PHE A 536 -34.81 -16.70 13.86
C PHE A 536 -34.03 -17.47 12.78
N LYS A 537 -32.77 -17.12 12.53
CA LYS A 537 -31.93 -17.74 11.49
C LYS A 537 -31.52 -19.17 11.87
N SER A 538 -31.09 -19.37 13.11
CA SER A 538 -30.61 -20.67 13.61
C SER A 538 -31.73 -21.71 13.73
N SER A 539 -32.99 -21.29 13.55
CA SER A 539 -34.12 -22.22 13.43
C SER A 539 -34.09 -23.03 12.12
N PHE A 540 -33.40 -22.55 11.08
CA PHE A 540 -33.25 -23.18 9.76
C PHE A 540 -32.07 -24.15 9.67
N SER A 541 -30.98 -23.87 10.39
CA SER A 541 -29.76 -24.67 10.33
C SER A 541 -28.93 -24.53 11.60
N LYS A 542 -28.15 -25.57 11.88
CA LYS A 542 -27.12 -25.60 12.93
C LYS A 542 -25.69 -25.63 12.37
N ASP A 543 -25.54 -25.55 11.04
CA ASP A 543 -24.24 -25.30 10.43
C ASP A 543 -23.87 -23.83 10.61
N PHE A 544 -22.97 -23.57 11.55
CA PHE A 544 -22.49 -22.24 11.89
C PHE A 544 -21.10 -22.01 11.30
N LYS A 545 -20.86 -20.81 10.76
CA LYS A 545 -19.51 -20.35 10.41
C LYS A 545 -19.10 -19.20 11.34
N GLU A 546 -17.81 -19.08 11.58
CA GLU A 546 -17.25 -17.98 12.35
C GLU A 546 -17.32 -16.67 11.57
N PHE A 547 -17.74 -15.60 12.24
CA PHE A 547 -17.72 -14.24 11.72
C PHE A 547 -16.45 -13.52 12.19
N ASP A 548 -15.41 -13.60 11.39
CA ASP A 548 -14.11 -13.02 11.71
C ASP A 548 -13.98 -11.56 11.25
N LEU A 549 -13.41 -10.73 12.11
CA LEU A 549 -13.01 -9.36 11.84
C LEU A 549 -11.50 -9.24 11.79
N TRP A 550 -10.98 -8.65 10.73
CA TRP A 550 -9.57 -8.29 10.61
C TRP A 550 -9.36 -6.80 10.93
N LYS A 551 -8.54 -6.54 11.95
CA LYS A 551 -8.19 -5.20 12.45
C LYS A 551 -6.68 -5.01 12.30
N PHE A 552 -6.25 -4.05 11.49
CA PHE A 552 -4.82 -3.80 11.26
C PHE A 552 -4.46 -2.32 11.42
N ILE A 553 -3.55 -2.02 12.35
CA ILE A 553 -2.97 -0.69 12.55
C ILE A 553 -1.67 -0.61 11.73
N VAL A 554 -1.65 0.30 10.76
CA VAL A 554 -0.52 0.48 9.83
C VAL A 554 0.54 1.42 10.41
N ASN A 555 0.08 2.47 11.10
CA ASN A 555 0.91 3.51 11.70
C ASN A 555 0.47 3.77 13.15
N GLU A 556 1.07 3.05 14.10
CA GLU A 556 0.72 3.11 15.52
C GLU A 556 0.86 4.52 16.11
N LYS A 557 1.90 5.26 15.72
CA LYS A 557 2.12 6.61 16.24
C LYS A 557 0.94 7.54 15.90
N VAL A 558 0.60 7.62 14.62
CA VAL A 558 -0.51 8.49 14.16
C VAL A 558 -1.85 8.00 14.70
N TYR A 559 -2.05 6.69 14.76
CA TYR A 559 -3.25 6.09 15.34
C TYR A 559 -3.47 6.53 16.80
N ASN A 560 -2.43 6.45 17.63
CA ASN A 560 -2.47 6.83 19.03
C ASN A 560 -2.62 8.36 19.21
N ASP A 561 -1.92 9.15 18.39
CA ASP A 561 -2.05 10.62 18.42
C ASP A 561 -3.50 11.06 18.12
N LEU A 562 -4.21 10.38 17.21
CA LEU A 562 -5.62 10.69 16.90
C LEU A 562 -6.58 10.29 18.01
N ILE A 563 -6.34 9.17 18.69
CA ILE A 563 -7.12 8.75 19.87
C ILE A 563 -7.01 9.81 20.97
N LEU A 564 -5.77 10.23 21.28
CA LEU A 564 -5.50 11.25 22.28
C LEU A 564 -6.15 12.60 21.91
N LYS A 565 -6.01 13.05 20.66
CA LYS A 565 -6.59 14.32 20.18
C LYS A 565 -8.11 14.33 20.29
N LYS A 566 -8.78 13.21 20.03
CA LYS A 566 -10.26 13.10 20.11
C LYS A 566 -10.78 12.80 21.52
N GLY A 567 -9.92 12.60 22.51
CA GLY A 567 -10.32 12.28 23.90
C GLY A 567 -11.11 10.97 24.00
N MET A 568 -10.78 9.99 23.16
CA MET A 568 -11.51 8.73 23.11
C MET A 568 -11.20 7.84 24.32
N ASP A 569 -12.24 7.19 24.84
CA ASP A 569 -12.10 6.11 25.81
C ASP A 569 -11.44 4.88 25.18
N THR A 570 -10.42 4.35 25.84
CA THR A 570 -9.68 3.16 25.41
C THR A 570 -10.45 1.85 25.63
N GLU A 571 -11.58 1.88 26.34
CA GLU A 571 -12.39 0.69 26.64
C GLU A 571 -13.43 0.31 25.56
N SER A 572 -13.50 1.02 24.42
CA SER A 572 -14.46 0.70 23.34
C SER A 572 -14.02 -0.48 22.47
N ASP A 573 -14.94 -1.37 22.12
CA ASP A 573 -14.70 -2.45 21.14
C ASP A 573 -14.69 -1.99 19.66
N PHE A 574 -15.00 -0.71 19.42
CA PHE A 574 -15.10 -0.14 18.09
C PHE A 574 -13.74 -0.01 17.40
N PHE A 575 -13.67 -0.28 16.10
CA PHE A 575 -12.43 -0.14 15.33
C PHE A 575 -12.66 0.53 13.97
N PRO A 576 -11.82 1.50 13.57
CA PRO A 576 -10.74 2.10 14.35
C PRO A 576 -11.27 3.04 15.44
N LEU A 577 -10.64 3.01 16.62
CA LEU A 577 -11.13 3.70 17.83
C LEU A 577 -11.40 5.18 17.63
N TYR A 578 -10.53 5.90 16.89
CA TYR A 578 -10.68 7.33 16.63
C TYR A 578 -11.91 7.70 15.78
N ARG A 579 -12.67 6.72 15.26
CA ARG A 579 -13.96 6.95 14.57
C ARG A 579 -15.19 6.64 15.42
N SER A 580 -15.05 6.22 16.67
CA SER A 580 -16.19 5.82 17.52
C SER A 580 -17.25 6.93 17.73
N LEU A 581 -16.82 8.20 17.83
CA LEU A 581 -17.71 9.37 17.94
C LEU A 581 -18.31 9.80 16.59
N ASP A 582 -17.63 9.55 15.47
CA ASP A 582 -18.12 9.93 14.15
C ASP A 582 -19.34 9.07 13.77
N ASP A 583 -19.37 7.81 14.21
CA ASP A 583 -20.54 6.93 14.08
C ASP A 583 -21.69 7.33 15.02
N LEU A 584 -21.40 7.99 16.15
CA LEU A 584 -22.41 8.56 17.06
C LEU A 584 -23.04 9.84 16.49
N ASN A 585 -22.29 10.66 15.77
CA ASN A 585 -22.78 11.91 15.15
C ASN A 585 -23.54 11.71 13.83
N VAL A 586 -23.45 10.54 13.20
CA VAL A 586 -24.42 10.11 12.16
C VAL A 586 -25.79 9.74 12.79
N ASN A 587 -25.85 9.61 14.12
CA ASN A 587 -27.07 9.28 14.89
C ASN A 587 -27.74 10.49 15.57
N MET A 588 -27.28 11.72 15.38
CA MET A 588 -28.10 12.94 15.55
C MET A 588 -28.68 13.32 14.19
#